data_AF-D0KRA7-F1
#
_entry.id   AF-D0KRA7-F1
#
_cell.length_a   1.000
_cell.length_b   1.000
_cell.length_c   1.000
_cell.angle_alpha   90.00
_cell.angle_beta   90.00
_cell.angle_gamma   90.00
#
_symmetry.space_group_name_H-M   'P 1'
#
loop_
_entity.id
_entity.type
_entity.pdbx_description
1 polymer ?
#
loop_
_entity_poly.entity_id
_entity_poly.type
_entity_poly.pdbx_seq_one_letter_code
_entity_poly.pdbx_strand_id
1 'polypeptide(L)'
;MFWHRRRGLKWLILYVLSKGPMTGAQIMDEIEKTSHGMWRPSPGSIYPALDALESEGLIRISRVDGWKKYYELTEEGRKAIGAMSEEDKIKEAIEQLEFSARYIVENLEKLNDEDKRKVKNILDELSKVMR
;
A
#
# COMPACT_ATOMS: atom_id res chain seq x y z
N MET A 1 -17.30 -5.37 0.54
CA MET A 1 -16.09 -5.56 1.35
C MET A 1 -14.93 -4.78 0.72
N PHE A 2 -14.93 -3.45 0.84
CA PHE A 2 -13.98 -2.53 0.18
C PHE A 2 -13.16 -1.67 1.16
N TRP A 3 -13.36 -1.85 2.47
CA TRP A 3 -12.80 -0.97 3.50
C TRP A 3 -11.40 -1.35 3.98
N HIS A 4 -11.01 -2.63 3.92
CA HIS A 4 -9.70 -3.08 4.40
C HIS A 4 -8.58 -2.70 3.41
N ARG A 5 -8.75 -2.93 2.10
CA ARG A 5 -7.83 -2.46 1.03
C ARG A 5 -7.45 -0.97 1.06
N ARG A 6 -8.20 -0.12 1.77
CA ARG A 6 -7.93 1.33 1.85
C ARG A 6 -6.86 1.68 2.88
N ARG A 7 -6.64 0.88 3.93
CA ARG A 7 -5.71 1.26 5.00
C ARG A 7 -4.26 1.12 4.56
N GLY A 8 -3.87 0.00 3.96
CA GLY A 8 -2.51 -0.18 3.46
C GLY A 8 -2.19 0.67 2.25
N LEU A 9 -3.18 0.95 1.40
CA LEU A 9 -2.97 1.93 0.33
C LEU A 9 -2.69 3.33 0.90
N LYS A 10 -3.43 3.77 1.94
CA LYS A 10 -3.15 5.06 2.59
C LYS A 10 -1.74 5.09 3.18
N TRP A 11 -1.30 4.02 3.82
CA TRP A 11 0.08 3.95 4.33
C TRP A 11 1.12 4.01 3.23
N LEU A 12 0.95 3.26 2.14
CA LEU A 12 1.86 3.31 0.99
C LEU A 12 1.94 4.70 0.37
N ILE A 13 0.82 5.42 0.29
CA ILE A 13 0.79 6.82 -0.14
C ILE A 13 1.62 7.69 0.82
N LEU A 14 1.42 7.56 2.14
CA LEU A 14 2.18 8.31 3.13
C LEU A 14 3.69 8.00 3.03
N TYR A 15 4.06 6.72 2.93
CA TYR A 15 5.44 6.27 2.77
C TYR A 15 6.07 6.85 1.51
N VAL A 16 5.38 6.81 0.36
CA VAL A 16 5.88 7.38 -0.89
C VAL A 16 6.05 8.89 -0.79
N LEU A 17 5.08 9.60 -0.19
CA LEU A 17 5.16 11.04 0.02
C LEU A 17 6.23 11.45 1.04
N SER A 18 6.74 10.53 1.85
CA SER A 18 7.91 10.79 2.71
C SER A 18 9.19 11.07 1.92
N LYS A 19 9.24 10.65 0.65
CA LYS A 19 10.35 10.93 -0.29
C LYS A 19 10.26 12.33 -0.91
N GLY A 20 9.12 13.02 -0.79
CA GLY A 20 8.90 14.37 -1.30
C GLY A 20 7.54 14.58 -1.95
N PRO A 21 7.19 15.83 -2.34
CA PRO A 21 5.91 16.13 -2.96
C PRO A 21 5.72 15.46 -4.32
N MET A 22 4.55 14.86 -4.55
CA MET A 22 4.25 14.12 -5.79
C MET A 22 2.84 14.38 -6.29
N THR A 23 2.64 14.31 -7.60
CA THR A 23 1.31 14.24 -8.21
C THR A 23 0.67 12.87 -8.00
N GLY A 24 -0.67 12.77 -8.09
CA GLY A 24 -1.36 11.48 -8.01
C GLY A 24 -0.85 10.43 -9.00
N ALA A 25 -0.44 10.86 -10.20
CA ALA A 25 0.20 9.98 -11.19
C ALA A 25 1.57 9.45 -10.72
N GLN A 26 2.42 10.35 -10.22
CA GLN A 26 3.73 9.97 -9.67
C GLN A 26 3.60 9.05 -8.44
N ILE A 27 2.58 9.24 -7.61
CA ILE A 27 2.31 8.36 -6.47
C ILE A 27 1.98 6.94 -6.96
N MET A 28 1.12 6.79 -7.97
CA MET A 28 0.82 5.49 -8.56
C MET A 28 2.08 4.80 -9.10
N ASP A 29 2.91 5.55 -9.83
CA ASP A 29 4.14 5.02 -10.45
C ASP A 29 5.19 4.66 -9.37
N GLU A 30 5.30 5.43 -8.30
CA GLU A 30 6.24 5.14 -7.21
C GLU A 30 5.79 3.95 -6.35
N ILE A 31 4.47 3.74 -6.18
CA ILE A 31 3.93 2.53 -5.54
C ILE A 31 4.23 1.29 -6.41
N GLU A 32 4.11 1.40 -7.74
CA GLU A 32 4.49 0.33 -8.65
C GLU A 32 5.98 0.00 -8.57
N LYS A 33 6.85 1.01 -8.53
CA LYS A 33 8.29 0.78 -8.32
C LYS A 33 8.60 0.13 -6.97
N THR A 34 7.96 0.61 -5.90
CA THR A 34 8.15 0.08 -4.54
C THR A 34 7.68 -1.37 -4.43
N SER A 35 6.66 -1.76 -5.22
CA SER A 35 6.21 -3.15 -5.34
C SER A 35 6.96 -3.97 -6.39
N HIS A 36 8.11 -3.50 -6.89
CA HIS A 36 8.89 -4.17 -7.93
C HIS A 36 8.08 -4.50 -9.20
N GLY A 37 7.13 -3.64 -9.57
CA GLY A 37 6.27 -3.81 -10.74
C GLY A 37 5.13 -4.81 -10.55
N MET A 38 4.97 -5.40 -9.37
CA MET A 38 3.89 -6.36 -9.10
C MET A 38 2.52 -5.69 -9.02
N TRP A 39 2.47 -4.38 -8.72
CA TRP A 39 1.21 -3.70 -8.53
C TRP A 39 1.22 -2.20 -8.75
N ARG A 40 0.26 -1.72 -9.53
CA ARG A 40 -0.03 -0.30 -9.68
C ARG A 40 -1.46 -0.01 -9.23
N PRO A 41 -1.69 0.86 -8.23
CA PRO A 41 -3.04 1.24 -7.85
C PRO A 41 -3.71 2.03 -8.98
N SER A 42 -5.03 1.88 -9.12
CA SER A 42 -5.79 2.59 -10.14
C SER A 42 -6.12 4.02 -9.67
N PRO A 43 -6.41 4.95 -10.59
CA PRO A 43 -6.96 6.26 -10.25
C PRO A 43 -8.18 6.17 -9.31
N GLY A 44 -9.07 5.20 -9.56
CA GLY A 44 -10.28 4.98 -8.77
C GLY A 44 -10.01 4.51 -7.33
N SER A 45 -8.82 3.97 -7.04
CA SER A 45 -8.37 3.71 -5.67
C SER A 45 -7.54 4.84 -5.07
N ILE A 46 -6.73 5.53 -5.89
CA ILE A 46 -5.80 6.56 -5.42
C ILE A 46 -6.51 7.83 -4.99
N TYR A 47 -7.38 8.39 -5.83
CA TYR A 47 -7.97 9.69 -5.53
C TYR A 47 -8.86 9.66 -4.28
N PRO A 48 -9.73 8.64 -4.07
CA PRO A 48 -10.45 8.52 -2.81
C PRO A 48 -9.56 8.35 -1.57
N ALA A 49 -8.38 7.73 -1.72
CA ALA A 49 -7.43 7.58 -0.62
C ALA A 49 -6.71 8.90 -0.32
N LEU A 50 -6.34 9.68 -1.35
CA LEU A 50 -5.77 11.02 -1.20
C LEU A 50 -6.77 11.97 -0.54
N ASP A 51 -8.04 11.96 -0.98
CA ASP A 51 -9.10 12.79 -0.38
C ASP A 51 -9.31 12.46 1.10
N ALA A 52 -9.26 11.17 1.46
CA ALA A 52 -9.35 10.73 2.84
C ALA A 52 -8.14 11.18 3.67
N LEU A 53 -6.92 11.02 3.16
CA LEU A 53 -5.70 11.47 3.84
C LEU A 53 -5.63 12.99 4.02
N GLU A 54 -6.12 13.76 3.04
CA GLU A 54 -6.22 15.21 3.13
C GLU A 54 -7.26 15.62 4.18
N SER A 55 -8.43 14.96 4.18
CA SER A 55 -9.49 15.17 5.19
C SER A 55 -9.04 14.79 6.61
N GLU A 56 -8.20 13.75 6.73
CA GLU A 56 -7.56 13.33 7.98
C GLU A 56 -6.41 14.28 8.41
N GLY A 57 -6.05 15.26 7.58
CA GLY A 57 -4.98 16.23 7.85
C GLY A 57 -3.57 15.65 7.76
N LEU A 58 -3.39 14.47 7.17
CA LEU A 58 -2.10 13.78 7.05
C LEU A 58 -1.31 14.20 5.81
N ILE A 59 -2.01 14.72 4.80
CA ILE A 59 -1.41 15.32 3.60
C ILE A 59 -2.05 16.66 3.30
N ARG A 60 -1.40 17.44 2.44
CA ARG A 60 -1.94 18.69 1.88
C ARG A 60 -1.52 18.84 0.42
N ILE A 61 -2.20 19.69 -0.33
CA ILE A 61 -1.72 20.17 -1.62
C ILE A 61 -0.67 21.27 -1.39
N SER A 62 0.60 21.01 -1.72
CA SER A 62 1.70 21.95 -1.55
C SER A 62 1.88 22.89 -2.74
N ARG A 63 1.52 22.43 -3.95
CA ARG A 63 1.60 23.20 -5.20
C ARG A 63 0.55 22.75 -6.20
N VAL A 64 0.03 23.70 -6.97
CA VAL A 64 -0.79 23.43 -8.17
C VAL A 64 -0.07 24.00 -9.38
N ASP A 65 0.06 23.19 -10.44
CA ASP A 65 0.67 23.57 -11.72
C ASP A 65 -0.27 23.17 -12.87
N GLY A 66 -1.05 24.12 -13.35
CA GLY A 66 -2.17 23.87 -14.25
C GLY A 66 -3.19 22.92 -13.61
N TRP A 67 -3.37 21.73 -14.20
CA TRP A 67 -4.25 20.68 -13.67
C TRP A 67 -3.57 19.73 -12.68
N LYS A 68 -2.23 19.84 -12.52
CA LYS A 68 -1.46 18.95 -11.64
C LYS A 68 -1.49 19.46 -10.21
N LYS A 69 -2.01 18.65 -9.29
CA LYS A 69 -1.92 18.87 -7.84
C LYS A 69 -0.76 18.06 -7.29
N TYR A 70 0.13 18.71 -6.54
CA TYR A 70 1.22 18.06 -5.81
C TYR A 70 0.81 17.89 -4.35
N TYR A 71 0.78 16.64 -3.89
CA TYR A 71 0.49 16.27 -2.53
C TYR A 71 1.79 16.16 -1.73
N GLU A 72 1.76 16.57 -0.47
CA GLU A 72 2.88 16.54 0.47
C GLU A 72 2.40 16.11 1.85
N LEU A 73 3.24 15.39 2.60
CA LEU A 73 2.98 15.09 4.01
C LEU A 73 2.87 16.37 4.85
N THR A 74 1.89 16.39 5.76
CA THR A 74 1.89 17.32 6.89
C THR A 74 2.84 16.81 7.98
N GLU A 75 3.02 17.60 9.04
CA GLU A 75 3.81 17.16 10.18
C GLU A 75 3.13 15.98 10.90
N GLU A 76 1.81 15.99 10.98
CA GLU A 76 0.97 14.91 11.48
C GLU A 76 1.12 13.65 10.62
N GLY A 77 1.16 13.80 9.29
CA GLY A 77 1.42 12.71 8.35
C GLY A 77 2.77 12.05 8.56
N ARG A 78 3.83 12.83 8.81
CA ARG A 78 5.17 12.30 9.12
C ARG A 78 5.18 11.51 10.42
N LYS A 79 4.52 12.03 11.46
CA LYS A 79 4.39 11.35 12.75
C LYS A 79 3.59 10.05 12.63
N ALA A 80 2.53 10.04 11.82
CA ALA A 80 1.71 8.84 11.61
C ALA A 80 2.51 7.66 11.02
N ILE A 81 3.50 7.93 10.16
CA ILE A 81 4.41 6.89 9.65
C ILE A 81 5.30 6.32 10.77
N GLY A 82 5.81 7.18 11.66
CA GLY A 82 6.72 6.79 12.75
C GLY A 82 6.03 6.17 13.97
N ALA A 83 4.72 6.38 14.14
CA ALA A 83 3.98 6.04 15.36
C ALA A 83 3.10 4.78 15.27
N MET A 84 3.25 3.95 14.24
CA MET A 84 2.43 2.74 14.10
C MET A 84 2.59 1.81 15.31
N SER A 85 1.47 1.43 15.92
CA SER A 85 1.46 0.39 16.94
C SER A 85 1.79 -0.98 16.32
N GLU A 86 2.18 -1.94 17.15
CA GLU A 86 2.38 -3.32 16.68
C GLU A 86 1.10 -3.90 16.06
N GLU A 87 -0.08 -3.58 16.59
CA GLU A 87 -1.34 -4.04 15.99
C GLU A 87 -1.56 -3.45 14.59
N ASP A 88 -1.18 -2.19 14.36
CA ASP A 88 -1.31 -1.57 13.05
C ASP A 88 -0.28 -2.11 12.05
N LYS A 89 0.93 -2.43 12.50
CA LYS A 89 1.93 -3.14 11.68
C LYS A 89 1.44 -4.53 11.28
N ILE A 90 0.79 -5.27 12.19
CA ILE A 90 0.23 -6.58 11.90
C ILE A 90 -0.92 -6.49 10.89
N LYS A 91 -1.84 -5.54 11.05
CA LYS A 91 -2.91 -5.31 10.07
C LYS A 91 -2.34 -5.01 8.68
N GLU A 92 -1.31 -4.18 8.63
CA GLU A 92 -0.61 -3.86 7.38
C GLU A 92 0.04 -5.11 6.76
N ALA A 93 0.74 -5.90 7.56
CA ALA A 93 1.35 -7.15 7.09
C ALA A 93 0.30 -8.13 6.53
N ILE A 94 -0.89 -8.20 7.15
CA ILE A 94 -2.01 -9.00 6.65
C ILE A 94 -2.52 -8.47 5.30
N GLU A 95 -2.68 -7.16 5.16
CA GLU A 95 -3.13 -6.56 3.89
C GLU A 95 -2.10 -6.77 2.77
N GLN A 96 -0.80 -6.65 3.07
CA GLN A 96 0.28 -6.94 2.13
C GLN A 96 0.35 -8.44 1.77
N LEU A 97 0.15 -9.33 2.74
CA LEU A 97 0.06 -10.77 2.50
C LEU A 97 -1.12 -11.10 1.60
N GLU A 98 -2.31 -10.56 1.89
CA GLU A 98 -3.50 -10.76 1.06
C GLU A 98 -3.26 -10.29 -0.37
N PHE A 99 -2.63 -9.13 -0.53
CA PHE A 99 -2.27 -8.60 -1.84
C PHE A 99 -1.30 -9.52 -2.59
N SER A 100 -0.19 -9.87 -1.95
CA SER A 100 0.86 -10.72 -2.53
C SER A 100 0.33 -12.11 -2.87
N ALA A 101 -0.51 -12.69 -1.99
CA ALA A 101 -1.15 -13.97 -2.22
C ALA A 101 -2.06 -13.94 -3.46
N ARG A 102 -2.85 -12.87 -3.67
CA ARG A 102 -3.66 -12.73 -4.89
C ARG A 102 -2.79 -12.67 -6.15
N TYR A 103 -1.72 -11.88 -6.12
CA TYR A 103 -0.80 -11.80 -7.26
C TYR A 103 -0.17 -13.16 -7.58
N ILE A 104 0.25 -13.91 -6.55
CA ILE A 104 0.75 -15.28 -6.71
C ILE A 104 -0.31 -16.19 -7.32
N VAL A 105 -1.56 -16.12 -6.84
CA VAL A 105 -2.69 -16.90 -7.37
C VAL A 105 -2.95 -16.60 -8.85
N GLU A 106 -2.88 -15.33 -9.24
CA GLU A 106 -3.07 -14.88 -10.63
C GLU A 106 -1.91 -15.24 -11.57
N ASN A 107 -0.77 -15.69 -11.03
CA ASN A 107 0.44 -16.04 -11.77
C ASN A 107 0.99 -17.44 -11.41
N LEU A 108 0.13 -18.35 -10.91
CA LEU A 108 0.55 -19.67 -10.41
C LEU A 108 1.31 -20.50 -11.44
N GLU A 109 1.00 -20.33 -12.72
CA GLU A 109 1.65 -21.01 -13.84
C GLU A 109 3.13 -20.67 -13.98
N LYS A 110 3.57 -19.52 -13.43
CA LYS A 110 4.96 -19.06 -13.48
C LYS A 110 5.82 -19.59 -12.33
N LEU A 111 5.22 -20.22 -11.32
CA LEU A 111 5.96 -20.71 -10.15
C LEU A 111 6.69 -22.03 -10.46
N ASN A 112 7.96 -22.09 -10.08
CA ASN A 112 8.73 -23.33 -10.05
C ASN A 112 8.37 -24.19 -8.80
N ASP A 113 8.88 -25.42 -8.74
CA ASP A 113 8.57 -26.35 -7.65
C ASP A 113 9.15 -25.95 -6.29
N GLU A 114 10.21 -25.13 -6.25
CA GLU A 114 10.73 -24.56 -5.01
C GLU A 114 9.77 -23.52 -4.45
N ASP A 115 9.28 -22.60 -5.28
CA ASP A 115 8.37 -21.54 -4.86
C ASP A 115 7.01 -22.11 -4.43
N LYS A 116 6.50 -23.13 -5.13
CA LYS A 116 5.29 -23.87 -4.70
C LYS A 116 5.46 -24.49 -3.31
N ARG A 117 6.65 -25.05 -3.01
CA ARG A 117 6.95 -25.60 -1.68
C ARG A 117 7.00 -24.51 -0.60
N LYS A 118 7.59 -23.35 -0.89
CA LYS A 118 7.60 -22.21 0.03
C LYS A 118 6.19 -21.75 0.38
N VAL A 119 5.33 -21.56 -0.64
CA VAL A 119 3.92 -21.18 -0.43
C VAL A 119 3.19 -22.22 0.43
N LYS A 120 3.36 -23.51 0.12
CA LYS A 120 2.74 -24.59 0.89
C LYS A 120 3.17 -24.58 2.37
N ASN A 121 4.46 -24.41 2.65
CA ASN A 121 4.97 -24.38 4.02
C ASN A 121 4.35 -23.22 4.82
N ILE A 122 4.25 -22.03 4.23
CA ILE A 122 3.60 -20.87 4.87
C ILE A 122 2.13 -21.17 5.18
N LEU A 123 1.39 -21.77 4.24
CA LEU A 123 -0.01 -22.15 4.45
C LEU A 123 -0.16 -23.17 5.58
N ASP A 124 0.74 -24.15 5.66
CA ASP A 124 0.75 -25.16 6.72
C ASP A 124 1.05 -24.53 8.10
N GLU A 125 1.98 -23.58 8.18
CA GLU A 125 2.27 -22.82 9.40
C GLU A 125 1.08 -21.98 9.86
N LEU A 126 0.49 -21.19 8.97
CA LEU A 126 -0.68 -20.36 9.27
C LEU A 126 -1.87 -21.23 9.74
N SER A 127 -2.09 -22.36 9.09
CA SER A 127 -3.17 -23.30 9.43
C SER A 127 -3.04 -23.91 10.83
N LYS A 128 -1.82 -24.02 11.38
CA LYS A 128 -1.60 -24.54 12.74
C LYS A 128 -1.98 -23.51 13.82
N VAL A 129 -1.76 -22.23 13.55
CA VAL A 129 -2.02 -21.14 14.51
C VAL A 129 -3.51 -20.80 14.58
N MET A 130 -4.26 -21.05 13.50
CA MET A 130 -5.69 -20.75 13.40
C MET A 130 -6.63 -21.87 13.90
N ARG A 131 -6.09 -22.93 14.53
CA ARG A 131 -6.86 -24.02 15.12
C ARG A 131 -7.26 -23.77 16.56
#